data_AF-A0A7C1KZK5-F1
#
_entry.id   AF-A0A7C1KZK5-F1
#
_cell.length_a   1.000
_cell.length_b   1.000
_cell.length_c   1.000
_cell.angle_alpha   90.00
_cell.angle_beta   90.00
_cell.angle_gamma   90.00
#
_symmetry.space_group_name_H-M   'P 1'
#
loop_
_entity.id
_entity.type
_entity.pdbx_description
1 polymer ?
#
loop_
_entity_poly.entity_id
_entity_poly.type
_entity_poly.pdbx_seq_one_letter_code
_entity_poly.pdbx_strand_id
1 'polypeptide(L)' 'IYYPVPLHIQDCFAYLGYKEGDMPVSEEAAAETLAIPIYSELTDEMQEYVVDTIKDFYNI' A
#
# COMPACT_ATOMS: atom_id res chain seq x y z
N ILE A 1 1.61 -1.91 4.10
CA ILE A 1 1.82 -0.69 3.29
C ILE A 1 3.09 -0.91 2.48
N TYR A 2 3.03 -0.84 1.15
CA TYR A 2 4.19 -0.93 0.25
C TYR A 2 3.95 -0.02 -0.97
N TYR A 3 4.60 1.13 -1.11
CA TYR A 3 5.47 1.83 -0.15
C TYR A 3 4.81 3.16 0.24
N PRO A 4 5.02 3.67 1.48
CA PRO A 4 4.32 4.85 1.98
C PRO A 4 4.78 6.17 1.34
N VAL A 5 5.91 6.17 0.64
CA VAL A 5 6.50 7.36 0.01
C VAL A 5 6.93 7.01 -1.42
N PRO A 6 6.40 7.69 -2.45
CA PRO A 6 6.79 7.45 -3.82
C PRO A 6 8.24 7.91 -4.06
N LEU A 7 8.93 7.25 -4.98
CA LEU A 7 10.38 7.40 -5.14
C LEU A 7 10.83 8.85 -5.37
N HIS A 8 10.07 9.63 -6.16
CA HIS A 8 10.47 10.97 -6.57
C HIS A 8 10.52 11.99 -5.43
N ILE A 9 9.85 11.74 -4.31
CA ILE A 9 9.89 12.61 -3.12
C ILE A 9 10.70 12.02 -1.96
N GLN A 10 11.36 10.86 -2.14
CA GLN A 10 12.25 10.34 -1.11
C GLN A 10 13.52 11.19 -1.01
N ASP A 11 14.00 11.44 0.22
CA ASP A 11 15.17 12.27 0.51
C ASP A 11 16.42 11.86 -0.28
N CYS A 12 16.61 10.56 -0.50
CA CYS A 12 17.75 10.02 -1.26
C CYS A 12 17.74 10.43 -2.74
N PHE A 13 16.60 10.88 -3.28
CA PHE A 13 16.43 11.35 -4.65
C PHE A 13 16.23 12.87 -4.75
N ALA A 14 16.38 13.62 -3.66
CA ALA A 14 16.20 15.08 -3.65
C ALA A 14 17.05 15.82 -4.71
N TYR A 15 18.22 15.26 -5.06
CA TYR A 15 19.10 15.80 -6.10
C TYR A 15 18.48 15.82 -7.52
N LEU A 16 17.40 15.07 -7.75
CA LEU A 16 16.66 15.07 -9.01
C LEU A 16 15.67 16.24 -9.15
N GLY A 17 15.36 16.95 -8.05
CA GLY A 17 14.57 18.18 -8.08
C GLY A 17 13.06 18.00 -8.30
N TYR A 18 12.54 16.77 -8.18
CA TYR A 18 11.09 16.51 -8.21
C TYR A 18 10.39 16.99 -6.93
N LYS A 19 9.09 17.21 -7.03
CA LYS A 19 8.21 17.62 -5.94
C LYS A 19 6.85 16.91 -6.04
N GLU A 20 6.08 17.04 -4.96
CA GLU A 20 4.68 16.59 -4.93
C GLU A 20 3.87 17.21 -6.10
N GLY A 21 3.05 16.38 -6.74
CA GLY A 21 2.30 16.72 -7.95
C GLY A 21 3.01 16.40 -9.26
N ASP A 22 4.32 16.10 -9.26
CA ASP A 22 5.05 15.73 -10.48
C ASP A 22 4.72 14.30 -10.95
N MET A 23 4.31 13.41 -10.02
CA MET A 23 3.92 12.03 -10.31
C MET A 23 2.65 11.61 -9.55
N PRO A 24 1.47 12.17 -9.89
CA PRO A 24 0.24 12.04 -9.11
C PRO A 24 -0.22 10.59 -8.93
N VAL A 25 -0.06 9.75 -9.96
CA VAL A 25 -0.43 8.32 -9.88
C VAL A 25 0.46 7.56 -8.89
N SER A 26 1.75 7.92 -8.80
CA SER A 26 2.64 7.29 -7.82
C SER A 26 2.33 7.77 -6.39
N GLU A 27 1.91 9.01 -6.23
CA GLU A 27 1.50 9.61 -4.93
C GLU A 27 0.22 8.97 -4.42
N GLU A 28 -0.80 8.85 -5.29
CA GLU A 28 -2.05 8.17 -5.00
C GLU A 28 -1.81 6.70 -4.61
N ALA A 29 -1.01 5.98 -5.40
CA ALA A 29 -0.66 4.59 -5.09
C ALA A 29 0.03 4.47 -3.72
N ALA A 30 0.97 5.36 -3.39
CA ALA A 30 1.64 5.34 -2.09
C ALA A 30 0.71 5.65 -0.92
N ALA A 31 -0.29 6.52 -1.13
CA ALA A 31 -1.28 6.90 -0.13
C ALA A 31 -2.34 5.82 0.14
N GLU A 32 -2.72 5.05 -0.87
CA GLU A 32 -3.87 4.14 -0.80
C GLU A 32 -3.49 2.65 -0.69
N THR A 33 -2.26 2.27 -1.03
CA THR A 33 -1.88 0.86 -1.04
C THR A 33 -1.71 0.26 0.36
N LEU A 34 -2.46 -0.80 0.60
CA LEU A 34 -2.31 -1.71 1.72
C LEU A 34 -1.84 -3.08 1.21
N ALA A 35 -0.97 -3.73 1.98
CA ALA A 35 -0.60 -5.11 1.69
C ALA A 35 -1.19 -6.02 2.74
N ILE A 36 -1.80 -7.10 2.26
CA ILE A 36 -2.45 -8.13 3.05
C ILE A 36 -1.61 -9.42 3.01
N PRO A 37 -1.78 -10.33 3.98
CA PRO A 37 -1.08 -11.61 3.99
C PRO A 37 -1.31 -12.41 2.71
N ILE A 38 -0.23 -12.77 2.02
CA ILE A 38 -0.25 -13.66 0.86
C ILE A 38 1.09 -14.41 0.77
N TYR A 39 1.07 -15.72 1.02
CA TYR A 39 2.24 -16.59 1.01
C TYR A 39 1.81 -18.07 0.92
N SER A 40 2.75 -18.97 0.60
CA SER A 40 2.48 -20.38 0.29
C SER A 40 1.82 -21.18 1.42
N GLU A 41 2.13 -20.84 2.67
CA GLU A 41 1.65 -21.52 3.87
C GLU A 41 0.34 -20.93 4.42
N LEU A 42 -0.29 -20.00 3.69
CA LEU A 42 -1.54 -19.37 4.10
C LEU A 42 -2.69 -20.39 4.00
N THR A 43 -3.30 -20.73 5.14
CA THR A 43 -4.43 -21.67 5.18
C THR A 43 -5.74 -20.99 4.80
N ASP A 44 -6.77 -21.76 4.46
CA ASP A 44 -8.11 -21.24 4.16
C ASP A 44 -8.70 -20.47 5.35
N GLU A 45 -8.52 -20.99 6.57
CA GLU A 45 -8.95 -20.33 7.81
C GLU A 45 -8.28 -18.95 8.01
N MET A 46 -6.99 -18.83 7.66
CA MET A 46 -6.27 -17.55 7.70
C MET A 46 -6.77 -16.58 6.63
N GLN A 47 -7.10 -17.08 5.43
CA GLN A 47 -7.69 -16.28 4.36
C GLN A 47 -9.07 -15.75 4.76
N GLU A 48 -9.94 -16.62 5.30
CA GLU A 48 -11.26 -16.25 5.82
C GLU A 48 -11.15 -15.18 6.89
N TYR A 49 -10.23 -15.32 7.84
CA TYR A 49 -10.00 -14.30 8.87
C TYR A 49 -9.64 -12.92 8.28
N VAL A 50 -8.74 -12.88 7.28
CA VAL A 50 -8.38 -11.62 6.61
C VAL A 50 -9.59 -11.02 5.89
N VAL A 51 -10.33 -11.84 5.15
CA VAL A 51 -11.52 -11.39 4.41
C VAL A 51 -12.60 -10.85 5.36
N ASP A 52 -12.91 -11.58 6.43
CA ASP A 52 -13.96 -11.20 7.37
C ASP A 52 -13.56 -9.96 8.18
N THR A 53 -12.28 -9.83 8.55
CA THR A 53 -11.77 -8.59 9.19
C THR A 53 -11.96 -7.37 8.28
N ILE A 54 -11.73 -7.52 6.97
CA ILE A 54 -11.92 -6.43 6.00
C ILE A 54 -13.41 -6.12 5.83
N LYS A 55 -14.26 -7.15 5.75
CA LYS A 55 -15.71 -6.98 5.68
C LYS A 55 -16.26 -6.24 6.90
N ASP A 56 -15.84 -6.66 8.09
CA ASP A 56 -16.23 -6.04 9.37
C ASP A 56 -15.84 -4.56 9.41
N PHE A 57 -14.63 -4.20 8.93
CA PHE A 57 -14.20 -2.81 8.82
C PHE A 57 -15.15 -1.97 7.94
N TYR A 58 -15.64 -2.54 6.84
CA TYR A 58 -16.59 -1.89 5.94
C TYR A 58 -18.06 -2.07 6.32
N ASN A 59 -18.37 -2.85 7.36
CA ASN A 59 -19.72 -3.26 7.76
C ASN A 59 -20.53 -3.92 6.62
N ILE A 60 -19.89 -4.81 5.85
CA ILE A 60 -20.49 -5.55 4.73
C ILE A 60 -20.59 -7.05 4.98
#